data_AF-G1WL34-F1
#
_entry.id   AF-G1WL34-F1
#
_cell.length_a   1.000
_cell.length_b   1.000
_cell.length_c   1.000
_cell.angle_alpha   90.00
_cell.angle_beta   90.00
_cell.angle_gamma   90.00
#
_symmetry.space_group_name_H-M   'P 1'
#
loop_
_entity.id
_entity.type
_entity.pdbx_description
1 polymer ?
#
loop_
_entity_poly.entity_id
_entity_poly.type
_entity_poly.pdbx_seq_one_letter_code
_entity_poly.pdbx_strand_id
1 'polypeptide(L)'
;MSRVDAGSPARCVGDENGMPAAPAVREALERLAAWTDPREVVSMTESLRLGRARVDHVSADGVLLYLPSSQNYLHVAADDAAARRVLAGAARELGDSVVMFADADHAVACGYAEESITRYRVCVYEGAEPPSVQGSLRIERLGVDWLDAVATQYDGLPREDILRHLADGWVYGGFDAAGDLVGFIGEHDEGTIGMLEVLARYRRRGYARELEGAAIARMLAAGRVPQGQVVLGNEPSFALQRSLGMTVLPGVQCWVC
;
A
#
# COMPACT_ATOMS: atom_id res chain seq x y z
N MET A 1 54.03 -5.55 -3.19
CA MET A 1 53.19 -4.37 -2.87
C MET A 1 51.89 -4.51 -3.63
N SER A 2 50.83 -4.79 -2.87
CA SER A 2 49.47 -5.05 -3.33
C SER A 2 48.86 -3.88 -4.08
N ARG A 3 48.03 -4.16 -5.09
CA ARG A 3 46.87 -3.33 -5.39
C ARG A 3 45.62 -4.19 -5.36
N VAL A 4 44.72 -3.73 -4.50
CA VAL A 4 43.45 -4.30 -4.10
C VAL A 4 42.50 -4.26 -5.29
N ASP A 5 41.92 -5.42 -5.60
CA ASP A 5 40.85 -5.58 -6.55
C ASP A 5 39.55 -5.11 -5.87
N ALA A 6 39.00 -3.98 -6.30
CA ALA A 6 37.73 -3.48 -5.83
C ALA A 6 36.63 -4.21 -6.59
N GLY A 7 36.06 -5.24 -5.96
CA GLY A 7 34.97 -6.04 -6.50
C GLY A 7 33.81 -5.15 -6.93
N SER A 8 33.43 -5.26 -8.20
CA SER A 8 32.14 -4.76 -8.71
C SER A 8 31.00 -5.39 -7.90
N PRO A 9 29.99 -4.61 -7.47
CA PRO A 9 28.78 -5.20 -6.91
C PRO A 9 28.12 -6.04 -8.00
N ALA A 10 27.89 -7.31 -7.69
CA ALA A 10 27.21 -8.24 -8.58
C ALA A 10 25.81 -7.69 -8.91
N ARG A 11 25.62 -7.28 -10.16
CA ARG A 11 24.28 -7.01 -10.68
C ARG A 11 23.53 -8.34 -10.72
N CYS A 12 22.46 -8.46 -9.94
CA CYS A 12 21.52 -9.56 -10.07
C CYS A 12 20.89 -9.48 -11.47
N VAL A 13 21.35 -10.33 -12.38
CA VAL A 13 20.74 -10.51 -13.70
C VAL A 13 19.46 -11.34 -13.48
N GLY A 14 18.30 -10.71 -13.67
CA GLY A 14 17.00 -11.40 -13.64
C GLY A 14 16.87 -12.43 -14.77
N ASP A 15 15.99 -13.41 -14.59
CA ASP A 15 15.58 -14.31 -15.66
C ASP A 15 14.96 -13.53 -16.84
N GLU A 16 14.87 -14.17 -18.01
CA GLU A 16 14.42 -13.55 -19.27
C GLU A 16 12.96 -13.00 -19.23
N ASN A 17 12.28 -13.07 -18.08
CA ASN A 17 10.93 -12.52 -17.84
C ASN A 17 10.88 -11.40 -16.78
N GLY A 18 12.02 -10.99 -16.20
CA GLY A 18 12.06 -9.89 -15.23
C GLY A 18 11.30 -10.17 -13.93
N MET A 19 11.12 -11.45 -13.59
CA MET A 19 10.69 -11.89 -12.27
C MET A 19 11.94 -11.94 -11.37
N PRO A 20 11.94 -11.33 -10.17
CA PRO A 20 13.04 -11.53 -9.24
C PRO A 20 13.08 -13.01 -8.86
N ALA A 21 14.28 -13.60 -8.90
CA ALA A 21 14.47 -14.98 -8.51
C ALA A 21 13.95 -15.20 -7.08
N ALA A 22 13.36 -16.37 -6.81
CA ALA A 22 12.85 -16.75 -5.47
C ALA A 22 13.80 -16.44 -4.29
N PRO A 23 15.14 -16.47 -4.43
CA PRO A 23 16.06 -16.02 -3.38
C PRO A 23 15.94 -14.54 -3.01
N ALA A 24 15.77 -13.62 -3.96
CA ALA A 24 15.72 -12.18 -3.68
C ALA A 24 14.43 -11.79 -2.94
N VAL A 25 13.30 -12.41 -3.30
CA VAL A 25 12.03 -12.24 -2.57
C VAL A 25 12.15 -12.76 -1.15
N ARG A 26 12.80 -13.92 -0.95
CA ARG A 26 13.05 -14.46 0.39
C ARG A 26 13.91 -13.52 1.22
N GLU A 27 15.02 -13.03 0.67
CA GLU A 27 15.89 -12.09 1.37
C GLU A 27 15.13 -10.81 1.73
N ALA A 28 14.37 -10.23 0.80
CA ALA A 28 13.57 -9.04 1.08
C ALA A 28 12.55 -9.29 2.22
N LEU A 29 11.84 -10.42 2.20
CA LEU A 29 10.91 -10.77 3.28
C LEU A 29 11.62 -10.94 4.64
N GLU A 30 12.81 -11.55 4.66
CA GLU A 30 13.62 -11.68 5.87
C GLU A 30 14.07 -10.31 6.40
N ARG A 31 14.49 -9.39 5.51
CA ARG A 31 14.86 -8.01 5.88
C ARG A 31 13.67 -7.24 6.45
N LEU A 32 12.51 -7.31 5.79
CA LEU A 32 11.29 -6.63 6.23
C LEU A 32 10.77 -7.21 7.55
N ALA A 33 10.88 -8.52 7.76
CA ALA A 33 10.52 -9.16 9.03
C ALA A 33 11.44 -8.75 10.19
N ALA A 34 12.69 -8.38 9.90
CA ALA A 34 13.66 -7.88 10.86
C ALA A 34 13.60 -6.36 11.06
N TRP A 35 12.66 -5.66 10.40
CA TRP A 35 12.44 -4.23 10.62
C TRP A 35 12.05 -3.95 12.07
N THR A 36 12.42 -2.78 12.59
CA THR A 36 12.21 -2.42 14.01
C THR A 36 10.78 -2.67 14.48
N ASP A 37 9.80 -2.25 13.68
CA ASP A 37 8.41 -2.70 13.78
C ASP A 37 7.97 -3.22 12.40
N PRO A 38 7.87 -4.55 12.19
CA PRO A 38 7.53 -5.12 10.89
C PRO A 38 6.10 -4.76 10.43
N ARG A 39 5.25 -4.27 11.33
CA ARG A 39 3.90 -3.81 11.00
C ARG A 39 3.93 -2.50 10.20
N GLU A 40 4.97 -1.69 10.36
CA GLU A 40 5.11 -0.45 9.58
C GLU A 40 5.39 -0.76 8.11
N VAL A 41 6.11 -1.83 7.80
CA VAL A 41 6.42 -2.25 6.42
C VAL A 41 5.48 -3.33 5.89
N VAL A 42 4.29 -3.49 6.49
CA VAL A 42 3.35 -4.55 6.13
C VAL A 42 2.92 -4.49 4.66
N SER A 43 2.74 -3.29 4.09
CA SER A 43 2.42 -3.09 2.67
C SER A 43 3.50 -3.67 1.74
N MET A 44 4.77 -3.56 2.12
CA MET A 44 5.89 -4.15 1.38
C MET A 44 5.85 -5.69 1.45
N THR A 45 5.57 -6.26 2.63
CA THR A 45 5.50 -7.72 2.77
C THR A 45 4.29 -8.32 2.06
N GLU A 46 3.11 -7.68 2.15
CA GLU A 46 1.89 -8.17 1.53
C GLU A 46 1.95 -8.04 0.01
N SER A 47 2.48 -6.93 -0.53
CA SER A 47 2.64 -6.78 -1.98
C SER A 47 3.57 -7.85 -2.59
N LEU A 48 4.64 -8.27 -1.89
CA LEU A 48 5.47 -9.40 -2.30
C LEU A 48 4.71 -10.74 -2.24
N ARG A 49 3.98 -11.01 -1.15
CA ARG A 49 3.20 -12.25 -0.98
C ARG A 49 2.09 -12.39 -2.01
N LEU A 50 1.48 -11.28 -2.41
CA LEU A 50 0.45 -11.22 -3.45
C LEU A 50 1.03 -11.28 -4.86
N GLY A 51 2.36 -11.23 -5.02
CA GLY A 51 3.02 -11.15 -6.32
C GLY A 51 2.75 -9.83 -7.06
N ARG A 52 2.35 -8.78 -6.34
CA ARG A 52 2.09 -7.44 -6.90
C ARG A 52 3.35 -6.58 -6.96
N ALA A 53 4.33 -6.85 -6.09
CA ALA A 53 5.61 -6.17 -6.10
C ALA A 53 6.74 -7.06 -6.63
N ARG A 54 7.76 -6.44 -7.23
CA ARG A 54 9.04 -7.04 -7.57
C ARG A 54 10.13 -6.43 -6.68
N VAL A 55 11.07 -7.25 -6.24
CA VAL A 55 12.29 -6.76 -5.60
C VAL A 55 13.17 -6.12 -6.67
N ASP A 56 13.35 -4.80 -6.57
CA ASP A 56 14.26 -4.05 -7.45
C ASP A 56 15.66 -3.97 -6.83
N HIS A 57 15.71 -3.74 -5.50
CA HIS A 57 16.95 -3.78 -4.73
C HIS A 57 16.71 -4.40 -3.35
N VAL A 58 17.66 -5.22 -2.89
CA VAL A 58 17.73 -5.70 -1.51
C VAL A 58 19.19 -5.71 -1.08
N SER A 59 19.43 -5.21 0.14
CA SER A 59 20.75 -5.20 0.76
C SER A 59 20.62 -5.42 2.27
N ALA A 60 21.75 -5.42 2.98
CA ALA A 60 21.76 -5.48 4.43
C ALA A 60 21.07 -4.27 5.08
N ASP A 61 21.07 -3.12 4.41
CA ASP A 61 20.66 -1.83 4.99
C ASP A 61 19.31 -1.32 4.46
N GLY A 62 18.63 -2.06 3.56
CA GLY A 62 17.32 -1.65 3.06
C GLY A 62 16.81 -2.43 1.86
N VAL A 63 15.57 -2.12 1.48
CA VAL A 63 14.79 -2.78 0.44
C VAL A 63 14.11 -1.73 -0.44
N LEU A 64 14.16 -1.94 -1.76
CA LEU A 64 13.39 -1.21 -2.76
C LEU A 64 12.55 -2.20 -3.54
N LEU A 65 11.24 -1.98 -3.54
CA LEU A 65 10.28 -2.75 -4.31
C LEU A 65 9.69 -1.88 -5.41
N TYR A 66 9.41 -2.50 -6.55
CA TYR A 66 8.72 -1.90 -7.68
C TYR A 66 7.33 -2.52 -7.83
N LEU A 67 6.31 -1.67 -7.99
CA LEU A 67 4.93 -2.06 -8.27
C LEU A 67 4.68 -1.90 -9.78
N PRO A 68 4.65 -2.98 -10.58
CA PRO A 68 4.55 -2.85 -12.04
C PRO A 68 3.24 -2.23 -12.53
N SER A 69 2.17 -2.32 -11.74
CA SER A 69 0.83 -1.84 -12.13
C SER A 69 0.70 -0.32 -12.08
N SER A 70 1.27 0.32 -11.06
CA SER A 70 1.30 1.79 -10.90
C SER A 70 2.63 2.42 -11.29
N GLN A 71 3.66 1.61 -11.50
CA GLN A 71 5.05 2.05 -11.67
C GLN A 71 5.63 2.77 -10.44
N ASN A 72 4.99 2.61 -9.28
CA ASN A 72 5.44 3.19 -8.02
C ASN A 72 6.52 2.33 -7.36
N TYR A 73 7.24 2.94 -6.41
CA TYR A 73 8.24 2.28 -5.60
C TYR A 73 7.88 2.27 -4.12
N LEU A 74 8.22 1.17 -3.42
CA LEU A 74 8.13 1.07 -1.97
C LEU A 74 9.54 0.94 -1.40
N HIS A 75 9.92 1.84 -0.51
CA HIS A 75 11.29 2.00 -0.06
C HIS A 75 11.40 2.01 1.47
N VAL A 76 12.37 1.26 1.99
CA VAL A 76 12.76 1.29 3.40
C VAL A 76 14.28 1.11 3.53
N ALA A 77 14.90 1.86 4.44
CA ALA A 77 16.33 1.80 4.68
C ALA A 77 16.68 2.19 6.11
N ALA A 78 17.76 1.63 6.66
CA ALA A 78 18.13 1.75 8.07
C ALA A 78 18.56 3.16 8.51
N ASP A 79 19.09 3.96 7.57
CA ASP A 79 19.52 5.34 7.79
C ASP A 79 19.54 6.12 6.46
N ASP A 80 19.76 7.44 6.53
CA ASP A 80 19.80 8.34 5.36
C ASP A 80 20.84 7.93 4.32
N ALA A 81 22.00 7.42 4.75
CA ALA A 81 23.05 7.02 3.83
C ALA A 81 22.66 5.71 3.11
N ALA A 82 22.03 4.78 3.84
CA ALA A 82 21.45 3.56 3.28
C ALA A 82 20.31 3.89 2.31
N ALA A 83 19.42 4.82 2.66
CA ALA A 83 18.32 5.26 1.80
C ALA A 83 18.83 5.70 0.41
N ARG A 84 19.84 6.57 0.38
CA ARG A 84 20.48 6.99 -0.88
C ARG A 84 21.10 5.83 -1.66
N ARG A 85 21.76 4.89 -0.98
CA ARG A 85 22.38 3.71 -1.63
C ARG A 85 21.32 2.79 -2.23
N VAL A 86 20.24 2.53 -1.50
CA VAL A 86 19.15 1.66 -1.93
C VAL A 86 18.44 2.26 -3.15
N LEU A 87 18.13 3.56 -3.12
CA LEU A 87 17.54 4.26 -4.28
C LEU A 87 18.48 4.29 -5.49
N ALA A 88 19.79 4.51 -5.28
CA ALA A 88 20.78 4.43 -6.34
C ALA A 88 20.92 3.01 -6.93
N GLY A 89 20.43 1.99 -6.22
CA GLY A 89 20.34 0.61 -6.66
C GLY A 89 19.14 0.30 -7.54
N ALA A 90 18.22 1.24 -7.77
CA ALA A 90 17.06 1.05 -8.62
C ALA A 90 17.48 0.62 -10.03
N ALA A 91 16.81 -0.40 -10.59
CA ALA A 91 17.12 -0.89 -11.93
C ALA A 91 16.59 0.05 -13.03
N ARG A 92 15.70 0.97 -12.67
CA ARG A 92 15.07 1.96 -13.56
C ARG A 92 15.31 3.35 -13.01
N GLU A 93 15.32 4.34 -13.88
CA GLU A 93 15.33 5.73 -13.45
C GLU A 93 14.06 6.01 -12.64
N LEU A 94 14.25 6.55 -11.44
CA LEU A 94 13.13 6.87 -10.56
C LEU A 94 12.31 8.05 -11.11
N GLY A 95 12.88 8.92 -11.94
CA GLY A 95 12.15 9.92 -12.75
C GLY A 95 10.96 10.57 -12.02
N ASP A 96 9.79 10.55 -12.68
CA ASP A 96 8.50 11.01 -12.14
C ASP A 96 7.75 9.93 -11.31
N SER A 97 8.45 8.89 -10.83
CA SER A 97 7.84 7.79 -10.08
C SER A 97 7.47 8.24 -8.68
N VAL A 98 6.29 7.81 -8.21
CA VAL A 98 5.90 8.00 -6.82
C VAL A 98 6.61 6.97 -5.95
N VAL A 99 7.25 7.44 -4.87
CA VAL A 99 8.02 6.59 -3.94
C VAL A 99 7.42 6.68 -2.55
N MET A 100 7.12 5.53 -1.94
CA MET A 100 6.78 5.44 -0.53
C MET A 100 8.05 5.30 0.31
N PHE A 101 8.23 6.14 1.33
CA PHE A 101 9.25 5.95 2.37
C PHE A 101 8.62 5.55 3.70
N ALA A 102 9.33 4.72 4.46
CA ALA A 102 8.96 4.38 5.82
C ALA A 102 9.10 5.56 6.81
N ASP A 103 9.88 6.59 6.46
CA ASP A 103 10.17 7.77 7.28
C ASP A 103 10.31 9.03 6.39
N ALA A 104 9.76 10.16 6.83
CA ALA A 104 9.81 11.42 6.09
C ALA A 104 11.19 12.08 6.06
N ASP A 105 12.00 11.93 7.10
CA ASP A 105 13.36 12.47 7.17
C ASP A 105 14.24 11.81 6.11
N HIS A 106 14.05 10.51 5.87
CA HIS A 106 14.74 9.80 4.78
C HIS A 106 14.36 10.35 3.40
N ALA A 107 13.10 10.72 3.18
CA ALA A 107 12.67 11.33 1.91
C ALA A 107 13.36 12.68 1.70
N VAL A 108 13.36 13.56 2.71
CA VAL A 108 14.07 14.85 2.64
C VAL A 108 15.56 14.65 2.45
N ALA A 109 16.17 13.71 3.17
CA ALA A 109 17.58 13.38 3.02
C ALA A 109 17.88 12.87 1.60
N CYS A 110 16.97 12.17 0.94
CA CYS A 110 17.15 11.73 -0.44
C CYS A 110 16.93 12.84 -1.48
N GLY A 111 16.57 14.05 -1.06
CA GLY A 111 16.44 15.23 -1.92
C GLY A 111 15.01 15.54 -2.37
N TYR A 112 14.01 14.85 -1.83
CA TYR A 112 12.61 15.20 -2.07
C TYR A 112 12.24 16.47 -1.32
N ALA A 113 11.50 17.37 -1.97
CA ALA A 113 11.08 18.63 -1.39
C ALA A 113 10.03 18.37 -0.29
N GLU A 114 10.14 19.06 0.84
CA GLU A 114 9.22 18.91 1.98
C GLU A 114 7.74 19.10 1.57
N GLU A 115 7.47 19.97 0.61
CA GLU A 115 6.14 20.28 0.10
C GLU A 115 5.55 19.16 -0.77
N SER A 116 6.38 18.25 -1.30
CA SER A 116 5.95 17.07 -2.06
C SER A 116 5.53 15.89 -1.16
N ILE A 117 5.81 15.97 0.15
CA ILE A 117 5.64 14.87 1.09
C ILE A 117 4.20 14.80 1.60
N THR A 118 3.47 13.79 1.15
CA THR A 118 2.19 13.43 1.76
C THR A 118 2.41 12.39 2.85
N ARG A 119 1.95 12.69 4.08
CA ARG A 119 2.25 11.91 5.28
C ARG A 119 1.07 11.06 5.73
N TYR A 120 1.36 9.81 6.08
CA TYR A 120 0.39 8.81 6.46
C TYR A 120 0.80 8.09 7.74
N ARG A 121 -0.20 7.54 8.43
CA ARG A 121 0.01 6.48 9.44
C ARG A 121 -0.58 5.18 8.95
N VAL A 122 0.18 4.12 9.16
CA VAL A 122 -0.27 2.75 8.91
C VAL A 122 -1.28 2.35 9.98
N CYS A 123 -2.39 1.79 9.55
CA CYS A 123 -3.39 1.17 10.40
C CYS A 123 -3.40 -0.32 10.10
N VAL A 124 -3.28 -1.16 11.13
CA VAL A 124 -3.20 -2.63 10.98
C VAL A 124 -4.28 -3.29 11.83
N TYR A 125 -4.97 -4.28 11.27
CA TYR A 125 -5.88 -5.15 12.00
C TYR A 125 -5.15 -6.39 12.49
N GLU A 126 -5.03 -6.52 13.81
CA GLU A 126 -4.31 -7.64 14.46
C GLU A 126 -5.26 -8.74 14.99
N GLY A 127 -6.58 -8.56 14.81
CA GLY A 127 -7.59 -9.53 15.21
C GLY A 127 -7.66 -10.74 14.27
N ALA A 128 -7.99 -11.90 14.82
CA ALA A 128 -8.18 -13.13 14.04
C ALA A 128 -9.58 -13.23 13.41
N GLU A 129 -10.58 -12.66 14.07
CA GLU A 129 -11.98 -12.65 13.62
C GLU A 129 -12.32 -11.30 13.02
N PRO A 130 -13.19 -11.23 12.01
CA PRO A 130 -13.61 -9.96 11.44
C PRO A 130 -14.37 -9.09 12.47
N PRO A 131 -14.29 -7.75 12.35
CA PRO A 131 -15.04 -6.86 13.22
C PRO A 131 -16.55 -7.06 13.04
N SER A 132 -17.29 -7.06 14.14
CA SER A 132 -18.75 -7.11 14.10
C SER A 132 -19.29 -5.85 13.43
N VAL A 133 -20.10 -6.01 12.38
CA VAL A 133 -20.76 -4.94 11.62
C VAL A 133 -22.28 -5.13 11.63
N GLN A 134 -23.04 -4.07 11.29
CA GLN A 134 -24.51 -4.13 11.33
C GLN A 134 -25.10 -5.07 10.27
N GLY A 135 -24.45 -5.23 9.12
CA GLY A 135 -24.91 -6.08 8.04
C GLY A 135 -26.15 -5.53 7.32
N SER A 136 -26.26 -4.20 7.20
CA SER A 136 -27.36 -3.54 6.49
C SER A 136 -27.10 -3.40 4.98
N LEU A 137 -25.85 -3.57 4.54
CA LEU A 137 -25.47 -3.48 3.14
C LEU A 137 -25.34 -4.84 2.48
N ARG A 138 -25.79 -4.93 1.22
CA ARG A 138 -25.33 -5.95 0.28
C ARG A 138 -24.01 -5.47 -0.33
N ILE A 139 -22.92 -6.18 -0.09
CA ILE A 139 -21.58 -5.79 -0.56
C ILE A 139 -21.16 -6.69 -1.71
N GLU A 140 -20.88 -6.10 -2.87
CA GLU A 140 -20.61 -6.82 -4.11
C GLU A 140 -19.43 -6.20 -4.86
N ARG A 141 -18.74 -7.00 -5.67
CA ARG A 141 -17.65 -6.52 -6.52
C ARG A 141 -18.20 -5.62 -7.61
N LEU A 142 -17.56 -4.47 -7.83
CA LEU A 142 -17.91 -3.56 -8.93
C LEU A 142 -17.10 -3.92 -10.17
N GLY A 143 -17.77 -3.98 -11.33
CA GLY A 143 -17.13 -4.10 -12.64
C GLY A 143 -16.88 -2.74 -13.29
N VAL A 144 -16.23 -2.74 -14.46
CA VAL A 144 -15.84 -1.54 -15.21
C VAL A 144 -17.00 -0.61 -15.57
N ASP A 145 -18.23 -1.12 -15.64
CA ASP A 145 -19.45 -0.33 -15.87
C ASP A 145 -19.70 0.72 -14.77
N TRP A 146 -19.07 0.57 -13.60
CA TRP A 146 -19.13 1.53 -12.50
C TRP A 146 -18.06 2.63 -12.53
N LEU A 147 -17.21 2.65 -13.56
CA LEU A 147 -16.09 3.59 -13.66
C LEU A 147 -16.53 5.04 -13.46
N ASP A 148 -17.60 5.46 -14.13
CA ASP A 148 -18.09 6.85 -14.02
C ASP A 148 -18.53 7.18 -12.59
N ALA A 149 -19.23 6.26 -11.91
CA ALA A 149 -19.69 6.49 -10.56
C ALA A 149 -18.52 6.59 -9.56
N VAL A 150 -17.50 5.74 -9.70
CA VAL A 150 -16.34 5.71 -8.81
C VAL A 150 -15.42 6.91 -9.08
N ALA A 151 -15.05 7.15 -10.34
CA ALA A 151 -14.14 8.24 -10.73
C ALA A 151 -14.74 9.64 -10.52
N THR A 152 -16.06 9.77 -10.43
CA THR A 152 -16.71 11.05 -10.07
C THR A 152 -16.58 11.37 -8.58
N GLN A 153 -16.37 10.36 -7.74
CA GLN A 153 -16.40 10.51 -6.28
C GLN A 153 -15.01 10.42 -5.65
N TYR A 154 -14.04 9.84 -6.35
CA TYR A 154 -12.73 9.53 -5.81
C TYR A 154 -11.62 10.16 -6.65
N ASP A 155 -10.98 11.18 -6.08
CA ASP A 155 -9.88 11.92 -6.72
C ASP A 155 -8.50 11.41 -6.29
N GLY A 156 -8.44 10.34 -5.47
CA GLY A 156 -7.19 9.81 -4.93
C GLY A 156 -6.37 8.97 -5.92
N LEU A 157 -6.92 8.66 -7.10
CA LEU A 157 -6.25 7.95 -8.18
C LEU A 157 -6.65 8.52 -9.54
N PRO A 158 -5.74 8.48 -10.54
CA PRO A 158 -6.10 8.72 -11.93
C PRO A 158 -7.23 7.80 -12.38
N ARG A 159 -8.10 8.30 -13.28
CA ARG A 159 -9.24 7.52 -13.81
C ARG A 159 -8.82 6.20 -14.46
N GLU A 160 -7.66 6.18 -15.11
CA GLU A 160 -7.09 4.97 -15.73
C GLU A 160 -6.72 3.91 -14.70
N ASP A 161 -6.19 4.31 -13.54
CA ASP A 161 -5.94 3.40 -12.43
C ASP A 161 -7.24 2.89 -11.81
N ILE A 162 -8.26 3.73 -11.66
CA ILE A 162 -9.59 3.30 -11.21
C ILE A 162 -10.18 2.26 -12.16
N LEU A 163 -10.07 2.48 -13.48
CA LEU A 163 -10.52 1.50 -14.49
C LEU A 163 -9.80 0.16 -14.32
N ARG A 164 -8.48 0.19 -14.16
CA ARG A 164 -7.68 -1.03 -13.91
C ARG A 164 -8.11 -1.73 -12.62
N HIS A 165 -8.28 -1.01 -11.53
CA HIS A 165 -8.72 -1.56 -10.25
C HIS A 165 -10.11 -2.22 -10.35
N LEU A 166 -11.02 -1.64 -11.12
CA LEU A 166 -12.32 -2.24 -11.42
C LEU A 166 -12.19 -3.50 -12.28
N ALA A 167 -11.34 -3.49 -13.30
CA ALA A 167 -11.08 -4.64 -14.16
C ALA A 167 -10.42 -5.81 -13.41
N ASP A 168 -9.49 -5.51 -12.50
CA ASP A 168 -8.84 -6.48 -11.60
C ASP A 168 -9.76 -6.93 -10.46
N GLY A 169 -10.93 -6.29 -10.35
CA GLY A 169 -11.97 -6.63 -9.38
C GLY A 169 -11.64 -6.23 -7.95
N TRP A 170 -10.80 -5.22 -7.74
CA TRP A 170 -10.36 -4.80 -6.40
C TRP A 170 -11.33 -3.87 -5.70
N VAL A 171 -12.34 -3.36 -6.41
CA VAL A 171 -13.33 -2.42 -5.88
C VAL A 171 -14.65 -3.13 -5.56
N TYR A 172 -15.24 -2.79 -4.42
CA TYR A 172 -16.50 -3.32 -3.91
C TYR A 172 -17.45 -2.18 -3.59
N GLY A 173 -18.72 -2.34 -3.94
CA GLY A 173 -19.79 -1.39 -3.67
C GLY A 173 -20.70 -1.91 -2.58
N GLY A 174 -21.20 -1.00 -1.75
CA GLY A 174 -22.26 -1.25 -0.80
C GLY A 174 -23.59 -0.80 -1.36
N PHE A 175 -24.58 -1.69 -1.36
CA PHE A 175 -25.94 -1.41 -1.80
C PHE A 175 -26.89 -1.50 -0.61
N ASP A 176 -27.75 -0.49 -0.46
CA ASP A 176 -28.78 -0.52 0.59
C ASP A 176 -29.96 -1.42 0.22
N ALA A 177 -30.96 -1.50 1.10
CA ALA A 177 -32.15 -2.32 0.91
C ALA A 177 -33.00 -1.91 -0.32
N ALA A 178 -32.87 -0.67 -0.81
CA ALA A 178 -33.53 -0.22 -2.03
C ALA A 178 -32.74 -0.59 -3.30
N GLY A 179 -31.50 -1.07 -3.13
CA GLY A 179 -30.59 -1.40 -4.22
C GLY A 179 -29.75 -0.20 -4.70
N ASP A 180 -29.75 0.91 -3.97
CA ASP A 180 -28.94 2.08 -4.32
C ASP A 180 -27.48 1.86 -3.89
N LEU A 181 -26.53 2.21 -4.77
CA LEU A 181 -25.12 2.31 -4.37
C LEU A 181 -24.95 3.44 -3.35
N VAL A 182 -24.52 3.10 -2.12
CA VAL A 182 -24.33 4.07 -1.03
C VAL A 182 -22.88 4.51 -0.86
N GLY A 183 -21.94 3.71 -1.36
CA GLY A 183 -20.50 3.92 -1.22
C GLY A 183 -19.72 2.74 -1.77
N PHE A 184 -18.41 2.85 -1.77
CA PHE A 184 -17.49 1.83 -2.25
C PHE A 184 -16.20 1.82 -1.44
N ILE A 185 -15.45 0.73 -1.58
CA ILE A 185 -14.13 0.51 -0.97
C ILE A 185 -13.28 -0.33 -1.93
N GLY A 186 -11.97 -0.13 -1.92
CA GLY A 186 -11.04 -0.84 -2.80
C GLY A 186 -9.75 -1.27 -2.10
N GLU A 187 -8.81 -1.71 -2.93
CA GLU A 187 -7.42 -1.92 -2.52
C GLU A 187 -6.51 -1.09 -3.42
N HIS A 188 -5.42 -0.56 -2.87
CA HIS A 188 -4.35 0.01 -3.69
C HIS A 188 -3.40 -1.07 -4.21
N ASP A 189 -2.48 -0.69 -5.09
CA ASP A 189 -1.54 -1.59 -5.77
C ASP A 189 -0.64 -2.38 -4.81
N GLU A 190 -0.23 -1.76 -3.71
CA GLU A 190 0.54 -2.40 -2.64
C GLU A 190 -0.29 -3.32 -1.73
N GLY A 191 -1.60 -3.46 -1.99
CA GLY A 191 -2.50 -4.36 -1.29
C GLY A 191 -3.03 -3.84 0.06
N THR A 192 -2.94 -2.53 0.30
CA THR A 192 -3.63 -1.82 1.38
C THR A 192 -5.13 -1.71 1.09
N ILE A 193 -5.95 -1.63 2.14
CA ILE A 193 -7.33 -1.15 2.07
C ILE A 193 -7.28 0.34 1.73
N GLY A 194 -8.09 0.75 0.75
CA GLY A 194 -8.14 2.11 0.26
C GLY A 194 -9.43 2.43 -0.47
N MET A 195 -9.45 3.57 -1.16
CA MET A 195 -10.59 4.01 -1.98
C MET A 195 -11.95 3.97 -1.26
N LEU A 196 -11.98 4.16 0.06
CA LEU A 196 -13.21 4.13 0.83
C LEU A 196 -13.95 5.46 0.72
N GLU A 197 -15.13 5.43 0.09
CA GLU A 197 -16.01 6.59 0.01
C GLU A 197 -17.46 6.21 0.29
N VAL A 198 -18.14 7.07 1.06
CA VAL A 198 -19.59 7.01 1.24
C VAL A 198 -20.18 8.26 0.61
N LEU A 199 -21.09 8.08 -0.35
CA LEU A 199 -21.67 9.20 -1.09
C LEU A 199 -22.34 10.16 -0.11
N ALA A 200 -22.20 11.46 -0.36
CA ALA A 200 -22.57 12.51 0.59
C ALA A 200 -23.96 12.33 1.23
N ARG A 201 -24.96 11.93 0.43
CA ARG A 201 -26.36 11.73 0.88
C ARG A 201 -26.57 10.54 1.83
N TYR A 202 -25.64 9.59 1.89
CA TYR A 202 -25.72 8.38 2.72
C TYR A 202 -24.74 8.38 3.91
N ARG A 203 -23.99 9.47 4.11
CA ARG A 203 -23.05 9.60 5.24
C ARG A 203 -23.77 9.54 6.59
N ARG A 204 -22.99 9.22 7.64
CA ARG A 204 -23.43 9.15 9.05
C ARG A 204 -24.46 8.03 9.34
N ARG A 205 -24.52 7.00 8.49
CA ARG A 205 -25.39 5.83 8.65
C ARG A 205 -24.65 4.53 9.01
N GLY A 206 -23.35 4.61 9.30
CA GLY A 206 -22.52 3.44 9.63
C GLY A 206 -21.93 2.71 8.41
N TYR A 207 -22.29 3.08 7.18
CA TYR A 207 -21.88 2.38 5.96
C TYR A 207 -20.39 2.27 5.72
N ALA A 208 -19.59 3.28 6.09
CA ALA A 208 -18.13 3.19 5.99
C ALA A 208 -17.57 2.03 6.83
N ARG A 209 -18.14 1.83 8.03
CA ARG A 209 -17.76 0.75 8.95
C ARG A 209 -18.17 -0.63 8.40
N GLU A 210 -19.29 -0.71 7.70
CA GLU A 210 -19.69 -1.96 7.05
C GLU A 210 -18.81 -2.31 5.85
N LEU A 211 -18.53 -1.33 4.98
CA LEU A 211 -17.65 -1.49 3.82
C LEU A 211 -16.26 -1.95 4.24
N GLU A 212 -15.66 -1.25 5.20
CA GLU A 212 -14.31 -1.57 5.66
C GLU A 212 -14.26 -2.86 6.51
N GLY A 213 -15.27 -3.12 7.34
CA GLY A 213 -15.38 -4.39 8.04
C GLY A 213 -15.48 -5.59 7.08
N ALA A 214 -16.17 -5.44 5.95
CA ALA A 214 -16.22 -6.47 4.92
C ALA A 214 -14.89 -6.63 4.16
N ALA A 215 -14.16 -5.53 3.92
CA ALA A 215 -12.80 -5.61 3.37
C ALA A 215 -11.84 -6.35 4.31
N ILE A 216 -11.88 -6.03 5.61
CA ILE A 216 -11.12 -6.73 6.65
C ILE A 216 -11.48 -8.23 6.64
N ALA A 217 -12.77 -8.57 6.67
CA ALA A 217 -13.22 -9.96 6.64
C ALA A 217 -12.69 -10.73 5.41
N ARG A 218 -12.73 -10.10 4.23
CA ARG A 218 -12.24 -10.69 2.99
C ARG A 218 -10.72 -10.90 3.01
N MET A 219 -9.96 -9.96 3.57
CA MET A 219 -8.50 -10.10 3.71
C MET A 219 -8.16 -11.22 4.69
N LEU A 220 -8.81 -11.28 5.85
CA LEU A 220 -8.62 -12.37 6.82
C LEU A 220 -8.94 -13.74 6.23
N ALA A 221 -10.06 -13.85 5.51
CA ALA A 221 -10.46 -15.09 4.84
C ALA A 221 -9.44 -15.55 3.77
N ALA A 222 -8.66 -14.62 3.21
CA ALA A 222 -7.56 -14.91 2.29
C ALA A 222 -6.20 -15.14 2.98
N GLY A 223 -6.16 -15.16 4.31
CA GLY A 223 -4.92 -15.29 5.09
C GLY A 223 -4.00 -14.07 5.00
N ARG A 224 -4.53 -12.91 4.62
CA ARG A 224 -3.81 -11.63 4.51
C ARG A 224 -3.89 -10.85 5.80
N VAL A 225 -2.98 -9.88 5.96
CA VAL A 225 -3.02 -8.91 7.06
C VAL A 225 -3.83 -7.69 6.62
N PRO A 226 -5.03 -7.44 7.19
CA PRO A 226 -5.80 -6.25 6.84
C PRO A 226 -5.08 -5.00 7.33
N GLN A 227 -4.84 -4.06 6.42
CA GLN A 227 -4.04 -2.88 6.69
C GLN A 227 -4.36 -1.76 5.71
N GLY A 228 -4.17 -0.52 6.12
CA GLY A 228 -4.45 0.67 5.32
C GLY A 228 -3.57 1.84 5.73
N GLN A 229 -3.53 2.87 4.89
CA GLN A 229 -2.80 4.11 5.18
C GLN A 229 -3.79 5.26 5.29
N VAL A 230 -3.71 6.00 6.40
CA VAL A 230 -4.56 7.18 6.63
C VAL A 230 -3.68 8.43 6.67
N VAL A 231 -4.00 9.38 5.80
CA VAL A 231 -3.31 10.67 5.72
C VAL A 231 -3.42 11.42 7.06
N LEU A 232 -2.35 12.08 7.47
CA LEU A 232 -2.37 12.93 8.67
C LEU A 232 -3.42 14.04 8.53
N GLY A 233 -4.13 14.35 9.62
CA GLY A 233 -5.23 15.33 9.61
C GLY A 233 -6.58 14.77 9.15
N ASN A 234 -6.70 13.46 8.91
CA ASN A 234 -7.98 12.81 8.62
C ASN A 234 -8.53 12.09 9.87
N GLU A 235 -8.94 12.87 10.87
CA GLU A 235 -9.47 12.34 12.14
C GLU A 235 -10.71 11.45 11.95
N PRO A 236 -11.65 11.74 11.02
CA PRO A 236 -12.79 10.84 10.78
C PRO A 236 -12.34 9.43 10.36
N SER A 237 -11.33 9.31 9.52
CA SER A 237 -10.79 8.01 9.10
C SER A 237 -10.06 7.35 10.26
N PHE A 238 -9.21 8.04 11.01
CA PHE A 238 -8.59 7.47 12.20
C PHE A 238 -9.60 6.98 13.25
N ALA A 239 -10.72 7.69 13.43
CA ALA A 239 -11.80 7.26 14.31
C ALA A 239 -12.47 5.98 13.78
N LEU A 240 -12.68 5.89 12.46
CA LEU A 240 -13.20 4.70 11.82
C LEU A 240 -12.28 3.49 12.04
N GLN A 241 -10.98 3.62 11.74
CA GLN A 241 -9.97 2.57 11.93
C GLN A 241 -10.01 2.02 13.37
N ARG A 242 -9.99 2.90 14.37
CA ARG A 242 -10.07 2.52 15.78
C ARG A 242 -11.39 1.85 16.14
N SER A 243 -12.51 2.31 15.57
CA SER A 243 -13.83 1.70 15.82
C SER A 243 -14.00 0.29 15.25
N LEU A 244 -13.16 -0.06 14.27
CA LEU A 244 -13.06 -1.41 13.71
C LEU A 244 -12.07 -2.27 14.48
N GLY A 245 -11.30 -1.71 15.42
CA GLY A 245 -10.28 -2.42 16.17
C GLY A 245 -8.90 -2.43 15.51
N MET A 246 -8.66 -1.55 14.52
CA MET A 246 -7.33 -1.40 13.92
C MET A 246 -6.41 -0.58 14.83
N THR A 247 -5.16 -1.03 14.94
CA THR A 247 -4.09 -0.32 15.62
C THR A 247 -3.52 0.72 14.68
N VAL A 248 -3.54 1.99 15.09
CA VAL A 248 -2.86 3.09 14.37
C VAL A 248 -1.42 3.14 14.86
N LEU A 249 -0.47 2.83 13.99
CA LEU A 249 0.96 2.82 14.33
C LEU A 249 1.48 4.27 14.52
N PRO A 250 2.49 4.46 15.40
CA PRO A 250 3.02 5.79 15.68
C PRO A 250 3.90 6.34 14.56
N GLY A 251 4.60 5.47 13.82
CA GLY A 251 5.47 5.82 12.71
C GLY A 251 4.74 6.55 11.58
N VAL A 252 5.45 7.46 10.93
CA VAL A 252 4.92 8.25 9.81
C VAL A 252 5.59 7.77 8.53
N GLN A 253 4.79 7.19 7.65
CA GLN A 253 5.20 6.91 6.28
C GLN A 253 4.89 8.10 5.40
N CYS A 254 5.57 8.20 4.28
CA CYS A 254 5.23 9.21 3.29
C CYS A 254 5.24 8.67 1.87
N TRP A 255 4.43 9.31 1.04
CA TRP A 255 4.49 9.20 -0.41
C TRP A 255 5.01 10.52 -0.96
N VAL A 256 5.96 10.43 -1.89
CA VAL A 256 6.58 11.57 -2.59
C VAL A 256 6.52 11.35 -4.09
N CYS A 257 6.43 12.45 -4.83
CA CYS A 257 6.56 12.51 -6.29
C CYS A 257 7.63 13.52 -6.68
#